data_AF-A0A1S1QBZ5-F1
#
_entry.id   AF-A0A1S1QBZ5-F1
#
_cell.length_a   1.000
_cell.length_b   1.000
_cell.length_c   1.000
_cell.angle_alpha   90.00
_cell.angle_beta   90.00
_cell.angle_gamma   90.00
#
_symmetry.space_group_name_H-M   'P 1'
#
loop_
_entity.id
_entity.type
_entity.pdbx_description
1 polymer ?
#
loop_
_entity_poly.entity_id
_entity_poly.type
_entity_poly.pdbx_seq_one_letter_code
_entity_poly.pdbx_strand_id
1 'polypeptide(L)'
;MQNYPNGGPSAVWVTVHDIFLTEDSPTEAVGPSPVAAEHLLSSRRRVEQAVAAARAELLPHIQHLTVTVDPPDHAELIRALDWIANSSITPAEACEKMGVTVPEPDLVGWISPWPVTARSSDGSATITCLIPATPPAELAVDTADWLQTALADDWITDPVPPCPGHPHPMRPAVHDATAWWECPANGPVRAWRKQQV
;
A
#
# COMPACT_ATOMS: atom_id res chain seq x y z
N MET A 1 -2.86 5.76 -44.11
CA MET A 1 -2.16 4.46 -44.09
C MET A 1 -0.72 4.69 -43.70
N GLN A 2 -0.38 4.46 -42.43
CA GLN A 2 1.00 4.30 -41.97
C GLN A 2 1.01 3.07 -41.07
N ASN A 3 1.68 2.03 -41.54
CA ASN A 3 1.90 0.77 -40.83
C ASN A 3 3.07 0.97 -39.86
N TYR A 4 2.85 0.68 -38.58
CA TYR A 4 3.95 0.40 -37.66
C TYR A 4 4.18 -1.12 -37.62
N PRO A 5 5.41 -1.60 -37.89
CA PRO A 5 5.77 -3.00 -37.72
C PRO A 5 6.30 -3.19 -36.30
N ASN A 6 5.61 -3.99 -35.49
CA ASN A 6 6.20 -4.83 -34.44
C ASN A 6 5.08 -5.59 -33.74
N GLY A 7 4.71 -6.73 -34.34
CA GLY A 7 3.97 -7.79 -33.67
C GLY A 7 4.87 -8.48 -32.65
N GLY A 8 4.96 -7.92 -31.46
CA GLY A 8 5.34 -8.66 -30.26
C GLY A 8 4.07 -9.23 -29.61
N PRO A 9 4.12 -10.38 -28.93
CA PRO A 9 2.98 -10.86 -28.15
C PRO A 9 2.61 -9.81 -27.12
N SER A 10 1.34 -9.39 -27.14
CA SER A 10 0.75 -8.50 -26.13
C SER A 10 0.75 -9.23 -24.79
N ALA A 11 1.80 -9.04 -24.00
CA ALA A 11 1.79 -9.40 -22.59
C ALA A 11 0.80 -8.46 -21.89
N VAL A 12 -0.40 -8.97 -21.61
CA VAL A 12 -1.36 -8.31 -20.74
C VAL A 12 -0.77 -8.37 -19.34
N TRP A 13 -0.16 -7.27 -18.90
CA TRP A 13 0.23 -7.08 -17.51
C TRP A 13 -1.07 -6.92 -16.72
N VAL A 14 -1.45 -7.95 -15.99
CA VAL A 14 -2.45 -7.81 -14.92
C VAL A 14 -1.76 -6.95 -13.86
N THR A 15 -2.09 -5.67 -13.81
CA THR A 15 -1.62 -4.79 -12.74
C THR A 15 -2.59 -4.91 -11.57
N VAL A 16 -2.15 -4.62 -10.34
CA VAL A 16 -3.03 -4.59 -9.15
C VAL A 16 -4.23 -3.65 -9.37
N HIS A 17 -4.16 -2.75 -10.34
CA HIS A 17 -5.26 -1.91 -10.80
C HIS A 17 -6.41 -2.67 -11.48
N ASP A 18 -6.18 -3.86 -12.03
CA ASP A 18 -7.24 -4.72 -12.59
C ASP A 18 -8.10 -5.38 -11.49
N ILE A 19 -7.75 -5.16 -10.21
CA ILE A 19 -8.47 -5.62 -9.02
C ILE A 19 -9.32 -4.47 -8.42
N PHE A 20 -9.34 -3.26 -9.01
CA PHE A 20 -10.22 -2.19 -8.51
C PHE A 20 -11.69 -2.49 -8.81
N LEU A 21 -12.35 -2.95 -7.75
CA LEU A 21 -13.75 -3.30 -7.67
C LEU A 21 -14.58 -2.02 -7.58
N THR A 22 -15.68 -1.98 -8.34
CA THR A 22 -16.66 -0.90 -8.44
C THR A 22 -17.08 -0.33 -7.07
N GLU A 23 -17.16 1.00 -6.98
CA GLU A 23 -17.65 1.75 -5.81
C GLU A 23 -19.16 1.52 -5.58
N ASP A 24 -19.50 0.40 -4.94
CA ASP A 24 -20.78 0.22 -4.26
C ASP A 24 -20.48 -0.04 -2.79
N SER A 25 -20.71 0.96 -1.94
CA SER A 25 -20.56 0.84 -0.48
C SER A 25 -21.61 -0.10 0.09
N PRO A 26 -21.26 -1.26 0.67
CA PRO A 26 -22.24 -2.11 1.32
C PRO A 26 -22.42 -1.69 2.78
N THR A 27 -23.66 -1.77 3.24
CA THR A 27 -24.10 -1.66 4.63
C THR A 27 -23.26 -2.56 5.56
N GLU A 28 -22.85 -2.05 6.73
CA GLU A 28 -22.15 -2.83 7.78
C GLU A 28 -22.87 -4.17 8.02
N ALA A 29 -22.24 -5.27 7.63
CA ALA A 29 -22.78 -6.61 7.85
C ALA A 29 -22.66 -6.97 9.33
N VAL A 30 -23.81 -7.08 10.01
CA VAL A 30 -23.90 -7.50 11.42
C VAL A 30 -23.80 -9.02 11.49
N GLY A 31 -22.59 -9.55 11.71
CA GLY A 31 -22.32 -10.98 11.86
C GLY A 31 -20.85 -11.26 12.23
N PRO A 32 -20.51 -12.50 12.66
CA PRO A 32 -19.11 -12.88 12.87
C PRO A 32 -18.33 -12.72 11.56
N SER A 33 -17.06 -12.31 11.66
CA SER A 33 -16.17 -12.17 10.51
C SER A 33 -16.19 -13.47 9.67
N PRO A 34 -16.25 -13.37 8.33
CA PRO A 34 -16.26 -14.55 7.46
C PRO A 34 -14.88 -15.23 7.42
N VAL A 35 -13.84 -14.57 7.94
CA VAL A 35 -12.47 -15.05 8.01
C VAL A 35 -12.01 -15.04 9.47
N ALA A 36 -11.39 -16.14 9.91
CA ALA A 36 -10.81 -16.24 11.24
C ALA A 36 -9.61 -15.29 11.41
N ALA A 37 -9.49 -14.63 12.56
CA ALA A 37 -8.53 -13.54 12.78
C ALA A 37 -7.07 -13.98 12.60
N GLU A 38 -6.75 -15.25 12.89
CA GLU A 38 -5.42 -15.82 12.69
C GLU A 38 -4.95 -15.78 11.23
N HIS A 39 -5.87 -15.91 10.27
CA HIS A 39 -5.57 -15.87 8.83
C HIS A 39 -5.28 -14.45 8.32
N LEU A 40 -5.58 -13.44 9.13
CA LEU A 40 -5.29 -12.03 8.82
C LEU A 40 -3.96 -11.56 9.42
N LEU A 41 -3.29 -12.36 10.26
CA LEU A 41 -2.10 -11.93 10.99
C LEU A 41 -0.89 -11.68 10.07
N SER A 42 -0.71 -12.51 9.03
CA SER A 42 0.43 -12.40 8.11
C SER A 42 0.34 -11.14 7.23
N SER A 43 -0.84 -10.88 6.69
CA SER A 43 -1.17 -9.67 5.93
C SER A 43 -1.16 -8.41 6.80
N ARG A 44 -1.71 -8.46 8.03
CA ARG A 44 -1.61 -7.35 8.98
C ARG A 44 -0.16 -6.93 9.24
N ARG A 45 0.69 -7.91 9.58
CA ARG A 45 2.12 -7.68 9.85
C ARG A 45 2.81 -7.00 8.67
N ARG A 46 2.47 -7.43 7.45
CA ARG A 46 3.01 -6.87 6.22
C ARG A 46 2.69 -5.38 6.06
N VAL A 47 1.45 -4.99 6.34
CA VAL A 47 0.99 -3.59 6.31
C VAL A 47 1.66 -2.78 7.43
N GLU A 48 1.68 -3.31 8.64
CA GLU A 48 2.33 -2.66 9.79
C GLU A 48 3.83 -2.42 9.55
N GLN A 49 4.53 -3.33 8.87
CA GLN A 49 5.92 -3.15 8.47
C GLN A 49 6.11 -2.01 7.46
N ALA A 50 5.23 -1.89 6.46
CA ALA A 50 5.28 -0.80 5.49
C ALA A 50 5.04 0.55 6.17
N VAL A 51 4.03 0.62 7.05
CA VAL A 51 3.76 1.79 7.89
C VAL A 51 4.96 2.14 8.75
N ALA A 52 5.58 1.17 9.42
CA ALA A 52 6.77 1.40 10.24
C ALA A 52 7.95 1.92 9.41
N ALA A 53 8.16 1.39 8.20
CA ALA A 53 9.22 1.83 7.30
C ALA A 53 9.02 3.28 6.84
N ALA A 54 7.81 3.62 6.37
CA ALA A 54 7.46 4.98 5.98
C ALA A 54 7.61 5.97 7.14
N ARG A 55 7.09 5.62 8.33
CA ARG A 55 7.22 6.45 9.54
C ARG A 55 8.68 6.70 9.91
N ALA A 56 9.55 5.69 9.82
CA ALA A 56 10.97 5.84 10.14
C ALA A 56 11.68 6.86 9.24
N GLU A 57 11.28 6.96 7.97
CA GLU A 57 11.84 7.94 7.03
C GLU A 57 11.29 9.36 7.21
N LEU A 58 10.09 9.49 7.81
CA LEU A 58 9.42 10.77 8.06
C LEU A 58 9.67 11.30 9.50
N LEU A 59 10.47 10.62 10.31
CA LEU A 59 10.90 11.15 11.60
C LEU A 59 11.80 12.38 11.43
N PRO A 60 11.71 13.38 12.34
CA PRO A 60 10.86 13.40 13.54
C PRO A 60 9.42 13.88 13.27
N HIS A 61 9.11 14.35 12.06
CA HIS A 61 7.87 15.07 11.75
C HIS A 61 6.60 14.26 11.98
N ILE A 62 6.64 12.95 11.71
CA ILE A 62 5.50 12.06 11.85
C ILE A 62 5.08 11.79 13.32
N GLN A 63 5.83 12.27 14.31
CA GLN A 63 5.53 12.05 15.74
C GLN A 63 4.19 12.66 16.19
N HIS A 64 3.68 13.64 15.45
CA HIS A 64 2.41 14.31 15.73
C HIS A 64 1.18 13.54 15.20
N LEU A 65 1.41 12.54 14.33
CA LEU A 65 0.37 11.67 13.81
C LEU A 65 0.37 10.33 14.54
N THR A 66 -0.80 9.93 15.01
CA THR A 66 -1.06 8.54 15.41
C THR A 66 -1.51 7.76 14.19
N VAL A 67 -0.74 6.74 13.80
CA VAL A 67 -1.08 5.89 12.66
C VAL A 67 -1.53 4.51 13.16
N THR A 68 -2.71 4.07 12.74
CA THR A 68 -3.29 2.76 13.10
C THR A 68 -3.57 1.93 11.86
N VAL A 69 -3.48 0.62 12.01
CA VAL A 69 -3.86 -0.36 10.99
C VAL A 69 -5.07 -1.13 11.51
N ASP A 70 -6.19 -0.99 10.81
CA ASP A 70 -7.45 -1.62 11.12
C ASP A 70 -7.64 -2.86 10.21
N PRO A 71 -8.38 -3.90 10.67
CA PRO A 71 -8.65 -5.04 9.80
C PRO A 71 -9.54 -4.63 8.61
N PRO A 72 -9.48 -5.35 7.48
CA PRO A 72 -10.44 -5.18 6.39
C PRO A 72 -11.86 -5.36 6.91
N ASP A 73 -12.81 -4.61 6.36
CA ASP A 73 -14.20 -4.75 6.74
C ASP A 73 -14.81 -6.07 6.22
N HIS A 74 -15.99 -6.40 6.73
CA HIS A 74 -16.68 -7.65 6.39
C HIS A 74 -16.95 -7.76 4.88
N ALA A 75 -17.34 -6.65 4.23
CA ALA A 75 -17.67 -6.66 2.82
C ALA A 75 -16.44 -6.91 1.94
N GLU A 76 -15.29 -6.34 2.31
CA GLU A 76 -14.01 -6.59 1.64
C GLU A 76 -13.59 -8.05 1.76
N LEU A 77 -13.73 -8.63 2.96
CA LEU A 77 -13.42 -10.04 3.16
C LEU A 77 -14.34 -10.96 2.35
N ILE A 78 -15.64 -10.64 2.25
CA ILE A 78 -16.57 -11.36 1.36
C ILE A 78 -16.14 -11.25 -0.10
N ARG A 79 -15.79 -10.04 -0.57
CA ARG A 79 -15.33 -9.82 -1.96
C ARG A 79 -14.08 -10.62 -2.26
N ALA A 80 -13.12 -10.65 -1.36
CA ALA A 80 -11.91 -11.43 -1.50
C ALA A 80 -12.18 -12.95 -1.53
N LEU A 81 -13.07 -13.45 -0.67
CA LEU A 81 -13.49 -14.87 -0.70
C LEU A 81 -14.20 -15.23 -2.00
N ASP A 82 -15.10 -14.36 -2.49
CA ASP A 82 -15.81 -14.56 -3.75
C ASP A 82 -14.84 -14.57 -4.94
N TRP A 83 -13.85 -13.67 -4.93
CA TRP A 83 -12.78 -13.69 -5.92
C TRP A 83 -12.01 -15.01 -5.88
N ILE A 84 -11.60 -15.50 -4.71
CA ILE A 84 -10.88 -16.79 -4.59
C ILE A 84 -11.74 -17.94 -5.15
N ALA A 85 -13.04 -17.95 -4.86
CA ALA A 85 -13.95 -19.02 -5.30
C ALA A 85 -14.22 -18.99 -6.82
N ASN A 86 -14.26 -17.80 -7.42
CA ASN A 86 -14.68 -17.61 -8.81
C ASN A 86 -13.51 -17.29 -9.77
N SER A 87 -12.30 -17.11 -9.25
CA SER A 87 -11.12 -16.76 -10.05
C SER A 87 -10.70 -17.91 -10.96
N SER A 88 -10.23 -17.55 -12.16
CA SER A 88 -9.63 -18.50 -13.09
C SER A 88 -8.19 -18.87 -12.75
N ILE A 89 -7.57 -18.19 -11.77
CA ILE A 89 -6.23 -18.54 -11.27
C ILE A 89 -6.34 -19.21 -9.91
N THR A 90 -5.50 -20.21 -9.69
CA THR A 90 -5.41 -20.91 -8.42
C THR A 90 -4.77 -20.01 -7.34
N PRO A 91 -5.02 -20.29 -6.05
CA PRO A 91 -4.34 -19.60 -4.96
C PRO A 91 -2.80 -19.63 -5.08
N ALA A 92 -2.23 -20.73 -5.57
CA ALA A 92 -0.80 -20.87 -5.79
C ALA A 92 -0.27 -19.94 -6.90
N GLU A 93 -0.98 -19.83 -8.03
CA GLU A 93 -0.64 -18.89 -9.10
C GLU A 93 -0.81 -17.44 -8.66
N ALA A 94 -1.81 -17.15 -7.82
CA ALA A 94 -1.97 -15.82 -7.22
C ALA A 94 -0.75 -15.49 -6.34
N CYS A 95 -0.32 -16.42 -5.48
CA CYS A 95 0.88 -16.28 -4.65
C CYS A 95 2.14 -16.02 -5.51
N GLU A 96 2.32 -16.80 -6.57
CA GLU A 96 3.43 -16.63 -7.51
C GLU A 96 3.44 -15.24 -8.16
N LYS A 97 2.30 -14.77 -8.66
CA LYS A 97 2.16 -13.44 -9.26
C LYS A 97 2.46 -12.31 -8.28
N MET A 98 2.11 -12.47 -7.01
CA MET A 98 2.41 -11.52 -5.94
C MET A 98 3.86 -11.62 -5.43
N GLY A 99 4.61 -12.65 -5.84
CA GLY A 99 5.97 -12.90 -5.36
C GLY A 99 6.02 -13.28 -3.87
N VAL A 100 4.96 -13.87 -3.34
CA VAL A 100 4.87 -14.31 -1.93
C VAL A 100 4.49 -15.78 -1.84
N THR A 101 4.78 -16.40 -0.70
CA THR A 101 4.28 -17.75 -0.39
C THR A 101 3.50 -17.68 0.91
N VAL A 102 2.19 -17.84 0.82
CA VAL A 102 1.28 -17.77 1.97
C VAL A 102 0.36 -19.00 1.99
N PRO A 103 -0.07 -19.46 3.17
CA PRO A 103 -1.12 -20.46 3.26
C PRO A 103 -2.39 -19.97 2.55
N GLU A 104 -3.09 -20.87 1.86
CA GLU A 104 -4.32 -20.51 1.13
C GLU A 104 -5.37 -19.82 2.02
N PRO A 105 -5.63 -20.24 3.27
CA PRO A 105 -6.55 -19.52 4.16
C PRO A 105 -6.14 -18.07 4.45
N ASP A 106 -4.84 -17.76 4.38
CA ASP A 106 -4.33 -16.40 4.62
C ASP A 106 -4.48 -15.50 3.39
N LEU A 107 -4.60 -16.08 2.19
CA LEU A 107 -4.64 -15.36 0.91
C LEU A 107 -5.70 -14.25 0.90
N VAL A 108 -6.86 -14.50 1.50
CA VAL A 108 -7.95 -13.54 1.61
C VAL A 108 -7.49 -12.21 2.23
N GLY A 109 -6.67 -12.26 3.28
CA GLY A 109 -6.14 -11.07 3.91
C GLY A 109 -5.09 -10.36 3.05
N TRP A 110 -4.34 -11.09 2.22
CA TRP A 110 -3.31 -10.53 1.34
C TRP A 110 -3.86 -9.76 0.15
N ILE A 111 -5.03 -10.16 -0.35
CA ILE A 111 -5.69 -9.52 -1.50
C ILE A 111 -6.77 -8.50 -1.08
N SER A 112 -7.06 -8.39 0.21
CA SER A 112 -8.03 -7.41 0.74
C SER A 112 -7.36 -6.06 1.00
N PRO A 113 -8.08 -4.93 0.84
CA PRO A 113 -7.64 -3.62 1.29
C PRO A 113 -7.62 -3.53 2.83
N TRP A 114 -6.51 -3.03 3.37
CA TRP A 114 -6.32 -2.78 4.81
C TRP A 114 -6.40 -1.28 5.09
N PRO A 115 -7.42 -0.82 5.81
CA PRO A 115 -7.52 0.58 6.21
C PRO A 115 -6.36 0.96 7.13
N VAL A 116 -5.69 2.05 6.77
CA VAL A 116 -4.66 2.70 7.57
C VAL A 116 -5.11 4.12 7.84
N THR A 117 -5.27 4.44 9.13
CA THR A 117 -5.76 5.74 9.58
C THR A 117 -4.59 6.54 10.14
N ALA A 118 -4.39 7.76 9.67
CA ALA A 118 -3.53 8.75 10.29
C ALA A 118 -4.40 9.78 10.99
N ARG A 119 -4.19 9.97 12.30
CA ARG A 119 -4.94 10.89 13.16
C ARG A 119 -4.02 11.94 13.75
N SER A 120 -4.40 13.20 13.58
CA SER A 120 -3.72 14.35 14.17
C SER A 120 -4.16 14.59 15.62
N SER A 121 -3.37 15.39 16.34
CA SER A 121 -3.66 15.73 17.75
C SER A 121 -4.93 16.53 17.95
N ASP A 122 -5.42 17.22 16.92
CA ASP A 122 -6.68 17.97 16.94
C ASP A 122 -7.91 17.06 16.74
N GLY A 123 -7.69 15.77 16.47
CA GLY A 123 -8.73 14.76 16.25
C GLY A 123 -9.08 14.53 14.78
N SER A 124 -8.59 15.35 13.86
CA SER A 124 -8.75 15.12 12.42
C SER A 124 -8.08 13.82 12.00
N ALA A 125 -8.64 13.17 10.98
CA ALA A 125 -8.13 11.89 10.49
C ALA A 125 -8.28 11.78 8.98
N THR A 126 -7.28 11.18 8.36
CA THR A 126 -7.31 10.72 6.97
C THR A 126 -7.08 9.22 6.94
N ILE A 127 -7.65 8.56 5.94
CA ILE A 127 -7.61 7.11 5.78
C ILE A 127 -7.12 6.80 4.36
N THR A 128 -6.23 5.83 4.25
CA THR A 128 -5.90 5.17 2.99
C THR A 128 -6.08 3.66 3.13
N CYS A 129 -6.18 2.94 2.02
CA CYS A 129 -6.19 1.49 2.02
C CYS A 129 -4.90 0.95 1.43
N LEU A 130 -4.24 0.04 2.14
CA LEU A 130 -3.03 -0.63 1.70
C LEU A 130 -3.33 -2.08 1.32
N ILE A 131 -2.80 -2.54 0.19
CA ILE A 131 -2.96 -3.93 -0.27
C ILE A 131 -1.67 -4.69 0.04
N PRO A 132 -1.66 -5.69 0.95
CA PRO A 132 -0.44 -6.39 1.37
C PRO A 132 0.30 -7.10 0.23
N ALA A 133 -0.45 -7.52 -0.80
CA ALA A 133 0.06 -8.11 -2.03
C ALA A 133 0.93 -7.17 -2.88
N THR A 134 0.88 -5.85 -2.63
CA THR A 134 1.71 -4.86 -3.33
C THR A 134 3.20 -5.13 -3.05
N PRO A 135 4.08 -4.97 -4.06
CA PRO A 135 5.52 -5.10 -3.87
C PRO A 135 6.04 -4.26 -2.70
N PRO A 136 7.04 -4.76 -1.92
CA PRO A 136 7.45 -4.10 -0.67
C PRO A 136 7.84 -2.63 -0.82
N ALA A 137 8.58 -2.28 -1.87
CA ALA A 137 9.04 -0.92 -2.10
C ALA A 137 7.89 0.01 -2.49
N GLU A 138 6.98 -0.46 -3.34
CA GLU A 138 5.78 0.29 -3.76
C GLU A 138 4.88 0.55 -2.55
N LEU A 139 4.55 -0.49 -1.79
CA LEU A 139 3.73 -0.38 -0.58
C LEU A 139 4.30 0.65 0.42
N ALA A 140 5.62 0.65 0.59
CA ALA A 140 6.31 1.60 1.45
C ALA A 140 6.24 3.03 0.90
N VAL A 141 6.54 3.21 -0.40
CA VAL A 141 6.51 4.51 -1.11
C VAL A 141 5.12 5.13 -1.08
N ASP A 142 4.08 4.37 -1.42
CA ASP A 142 2.69 4.83 -1.39
C ASP A 142 2.28 5.27 0.01
N THR A 143 2.68 4.51 1.04
CA THR A 143 2.43 4.87 2.43
C THR A 143 3.13 6.17 2.82
N ALA A 144 4.38 6.38 2.40
CA ALA A 144 5.11 7.61 2.70
C ALA A 144 4.55 8.83 1.96
N ASP A 145 4.13 8.68 0.70
CA ASP A 145 3.55 9.79 -0.06
C ASP A 145 2.21 10.24 0.55
N TRP A 146 1.37 9.27 0.93
CA TRP A 146 0.14 9.55 1.67
C TRP A 146 0.40 10.24 3.01
N LEU A 147 1.35 9.75 3.81
CA LEU A 147 1.71 10.38 5.09
C LEU A 147 2.30 11.78 4.92
N GLN A 148 3.09 12.03 3.87
CA GLN A 148 3.56 13.39 3.55
C GLN A 148 2.40 14.33 3.23
N THR A 149 1.41 13.85 2.47
CA THR A 149 0.21 14.61 2.14
C THR A 149 -0.60 14.92 3.41
N ALA A 150 -0.78 13.93 4.28
CA ALA A 150 -1.46 14.11 5.57
C ALA A 150 -0.76 15.16 6.46
N LEU A 151 0.58 15.16 6.52
CA LEU A 151 1.36 16.16 7.26
C LEU A 151 1.23 17.56 6.67
N ALA A 152 1.20 17.67 5.34
CA ALA A 152 1.09 18.94 4.63
C ALA A 152 -0.31 19.56 4.80
N ASP A 153 -1.37 18.77 4.71
CA ASP A 153 -2.76 19.23 4.83
C ASP A 153 -3.09 19.77 6.23
N ASP A 154 -2.45 19.23 7.26
CA ASP A 154 -2.60 19.69 8.65
C ASP A 154 -1.63 20.84 9.00
N TRP A 155 -0.89 21.36 8.01
CA TRP A 155 0.09 22.44 8.18
C TRP A 155 1.11 22.17 9.30
N ILE A 156 1.35 20.89 9.63
CA ILE A 156 2.23 20.49 10.74
C ILE A 156 3.69 20.77 10.37
N THR A 157 4.04 20.67 9.08
CA THR A 157 5.44 20.65 8.64
C THR A 157 5.69 21.48 7.40
N ASP A 158 6.90 22.03 7.32
CA ASP A 158 7.54 22.42 6.06
C ASP A 158 7.69 21.20 5.12
N PRO A 159 8.18 21.37 3.86
CA PRO A 159 8.40 20.24 2.97
C PRO A 159 9.33 19.17 3.55
N VAL A 160 8.81 17.96 3.79
CA VAL A 160 9.54 16.87 4.48
C VAL A 160 9.56 15.57 3.70
N PRO A 161 10.70 14.86 3.62
CA PRO A 161 12.01 15.38 3.97
C PRO A 161 12.44 16.47 2.96
N PRO A 162 13.24 17.46 3.39
CA PRO A 162 13.62 18.57 2.54
C PRO A 162 14.48 18.11 1.35
N CYS A 163 14.23 18.67 0.17
CA CYS A 163 15.08 18.41 -0.99
C CYS A 163 16.36 19.25 -0.93
N PRO A 164 17.57 18.64 -1.01
CA PRO A 164 18.81 19.39 -1.02
C PRO A 164 18.85 20.45 -2.12
N GLY A 165 19.06 21.70 -1.74
CA GLY A 165 19.21 22.82 -2.67
C GLY A 165 17.93 23.30 -3.38
N HIS A 166 16.74 22.80 -3.01
CA HIS A 166 15.48 23.16 -3.69
C HIS A 166 14.34 23.45 -2.71
N PRO A 167 13.41 24.38 -3.03
CA PRO A 167 12.32 24.78 -2.14
C PRO A 167 11.08 23.87 -2.29
N HIS A 168 11.28 22.55 -2.28
CA HIS A 168 10.21 21.55 -2.37
C HIS A 168 10.63 20.29 -1.59
N PRO A 169 9.70 19.38 -1.23
CA PRO A 169 10.07 18.16 -0.53
C PRO A 169 10.72 17.19 -1.53
N MET A 170 11.46 16.22 -1.00
CA MET A 170 11.73 15.00 -1.78
C MET A 170 10.45 14.18 -1.87
N ARG A 171 10.27 13.49 -3.00
CA ARG A 171 9.18 12.54 -3.19
C ARG A 171 9.67 11.12 -2.95
N PRO A 172 8.84 10.25 -2.36
CA PRO A 172 9.16 8.84 -2.28
C PRO A 172 8.98 8.22 -3.67
N ALA A 173 9.89 7.33 -4.05
CA ALA A 173 9.82 6.66 -5.35
C ALA A 173 10.49 5.28 -5.30
N VAL A 174 10.12 4.43 -6.26
CA VAL A 174 10.75 3.11 -6.43
C VAL A 174 11.83 3.19 -7.49
N HIS A 175 13.04 2.78 -7.13
CA HIS A 175 14.18 2.61 -8.04
C HIS A 175 14.75 1.20 -7.84
N ASP A 176 14.85 0.41 -8.92
CA ASP A 176 15.33 -0.98 -8.89
C ASP A 176 14.70 -1.84 -7.78
N ALA A 177 13.37 -1.80 -7.67
CA ALA A 177 12.58 -2.50 -6.63
C ALA A 177 12.94 -2.13 -5.18
N THR A 178 13.58 -0.97 -4.98
CA THR A 178 13.90 -0.42 -3.66
C THR A 178 13.26 0.95 -3.48
N ALA A 179 12.93 1.31 -2.23
CA ALA A 179 12.35 2.61 -1.91
C ALA A 179 13.45 3.68 -1.79
N TRP A 180 13.21 4.84 -2.41
CA TRP A 180 14.12 5.97 -2.48
C TRP A 180 13.42 7.29 -2.17
N TRP A 181 14.23 8.27 -1.79
CA TRP A 181 13.87 9.67 -1.89
C TRP A 181 14.45 10.22 -3.18
N GLU A 182 13.61 10.87 -3.96
CA GLU A 182 13.99 11.55 -5.19
C GLU A 182 13.66 13.04 -5.16
N CYS A 183 14.45 13.79 -5.90
CA CYS A 183 14.18 15.17 -6.23
C CYS A 183 13.32 15.20 -7.49
N PRO A 184 12.12 15.81 -7.46
CA PRO A 184 11.29 15.98 -8.66
C PRO A 184 12.02 16.65 -9.83
N ALA A 185 13.05 17.46 -9.57
CA ALA A 185 13.84 18.13 -10.60
C ALA A 185 15.06 17.31 -11.09
N ASN A 186 15.70 16.53 -10.22
CA ASN A 186 17.04 15.96 -10.47
C ASN A 186 17.11 14.42 -10.34
N GLY A 187 16.00 13.75 -10.03
CA GLY A 187 15.94 12.29 -9.88
C GLY A 187 16.43 11.78 -8.52
N PRO A 188 16.92 10.53 -8.44
CA PRO A 188 17.26 9.86 -7.18
C PRO A 188 18.26 10.65 -6.32
N VAL A 189 17.96 10.78 -5.02
CA VAL A 189 18.84 11.45 -4.05
C VAL A 189 19.45 10.44 -3.10
N ARG A 190 18.64 9.60 -2.45
CA ARG A 190 19.12 8.55 -1.54
C ARG A 190 18.15 7.40 -1.41
N ALA A 191 18.68 6.19 -1.22
CA ALA A 191 17.87 5.06 -0.79
C ALA A 191 17.31 5.29 0.63
N TRP A 192 16.21 4.62 0.94
CA TRP A 192 15.69 4.56 2.30
C TRP A 192 16.63 3.78 3.21
N ARG A 193 16.61 4.11 4.50
CA ARG A 193 17.37 3.40 5.52
C ARG A 193 16.76 2.00 5.63
N LYS A 194 17.61 0.99 5.42
CA LYS A 194 17.21 -0.39 5.73
C LYS A 194 16.94 -0.45 7.23
N GLN A 195 15.73 -0.86 7.62
CA GLN A 195 15.44 -1.16 9.01
C GLN A 195 16.36 -2.30 9.44
N GLN A 196 17.20 -2.06 10.45
CA GLN A 196 17.88 -3.15 11.15
C GLN A 196 16.81 -3.89 11.94
N VAL A 197 16.46 -5.08 11.47
CA VAL A 197 15.57 -6.02 12.16
C VAL A 197 16.35 -6.73 13.25
#